data_AF-A0A9P7VJK8-F1
#
_entry.id   AF-A0A9P7VJK8-F1
#
_cell.length_a   1.000
_cell.length_b   1.000
_cell.length_c   1.000
_cell.angle_alpha   90.00
_cell.angle_beta   90.00
_cell.angle_gamma   90.00
#
_symmetry.space_group_name_H-M   'P 1'
#
loop_
_entity.id
_entity.type
_entity.pdbx_description
1 polymer ?
#
loop_
_entity_poly.entity_id
_entity_poly.type
_entity_poly.pdbx_seq_one_letter_code
_entity_poly.pdbx_strand_id
1 'polypeptide(L)'
;MAYLISRLRAAEKYQQAEEMSPHDAVFPSDLTVKKPNGGINLHQRLSTRIAKHLIYGTRGGAISSELISKNTFTIETPESSPKEWKNWRCMENEKPDASAAAQLRLVELPKSKCDPHPGLEYFKKHFRVHLTLLDIHPTTLARDLVLFMLMDDLIANCNSEDEAEIRATIFYTYLGVLMPSFQEVVKRLINGFQATPLRVPACIHVDPRATPKIVRSLTYWRDGLSRKTVDGVLARHVFSSRAQKFEPNPDLPPEVVDKFYARDLRELKRERAIHIGDVMTDDEVIQLVGRTFAQPAMCKGLEAGTGWVLLDAHREEKWYNKMSKRDSGLERIWKTIKDNSSTNSGDADLIKKVKTDISLSWKSSPSLFDRDIVEEGTDYPKMDGNPFEPIRHLEKINANMDSSRPIDFSKAFTRMWLSNVPDYTHGPINMALYVVPNVEISPQATVAANCLLNTELWPDDDRYYHTYTFLAIKELPKFLGCRVISISPYTTVVLVSSTFPIPLKELASRNELTIWLTRIRLCTIRPWYSRPTPCLVHYPDNLVVFVDLLIHLDKVGFLAHWLTEFLGRVLLNDLVTDIIPSLGVFPILLEERTQRQVDTRCCR
;
A
#
# COMPACT_ATOMS: atom_id res chain seq x y z
N MET A 1 -25.76 -12.52 -12.42
CA MET A 1 -26.68 -11.41 -12.76
C MET A 1 -26.87 -10.43 -11.60
N ALA A 2 -27.42 -10.83 -10.45
CA ALA A 2 -27.59 -9.91 -9.29
C ALA A 2 -26.29 -9.25 -8.80
N TYR A 3 -25.16 -9.97 -8.86
CA TYR A 3 -23.80 -9.48 -8.59
C TYR A 3 -23.36 -8.32 -9.50
N LEU A 4 -23.75 -8.36 -10.79
CA LEU A 4 -23.38 -7.35 -11.78
C LEU A 4 -24.29 -6.12 -11.70
N ILE A 5 -25.60 -6.34 -11.46
CA ILE A 5 -26.61 -5.28 -11.35
C ILE A 5 -26.34 -4.37 -10.14
N SER A 6 -25.81 -4.92 -9.04
CA SER A 6 -25.41 -4.12 -7.87
C SER A 6 -24.16 -3.26 -8.11
N ARG A 7 -23.25 -3.67 -9.01
CA ARG A 7 -22.05 -2.92 -9.42
C ARG A 7 -22.34 -1.83 -10.45
N LEU A 8 -23.55 -1.80 -11.02
CA LEU A 8 -23.93 -0.82 -12.05
C LEU A 8 -24.66 0.41 -11.49
N ARG A 9 -25.27 0.28 -10.30
CA ARG A 9 -25.98 1.40 -9.62
C ARG A 9 -25.07 2.37 -8.86
N ALA A 10 -23.82 1.98 -8.59
CA ALA A 10 -22.87 2.83 -7.89
C ALA A 10 -22.08 3.73 -8.87
N ALA A 11 -21.81 3.25 -10.09
CA ALA A 11 -21.28 4.04 -11.22
C ALA A 11 -22.15 5.24 -11.66
N GLU A 12 -23.48 5.12 -11.56
CA GLU A 12 -24.44 6.19 -11.94
C GLU A 12 -24.34 7.43 -11.03
N LYS A 13 -23.84 7.28 -9.80
CA LYS A 13 -23.58 8.39 -8.87
C LYS A 13 -22.25 9.10 -9.14
N TYR A 14 -21.28 8.42 -9.75
CA TYR A 14 -19.93 8.97 -10.02
C TYR A 14 -19.88 9.85 -11.27
N GLN A 15 -20.77 9.64 -12.24
CA GLN A 15 -20.90 10.46 -13.45
C GLN A 15 -21.23 11.93 -13.14
N GLN A 16 -21.74 12.22 -11.94
CA GLN A 16 -22.02 13.58 -11.47
C GLN A 16 -20.79 14.28 -10.84
N ALA A 17 -19.70 13.55 -10.56
CA ALA A 17 -18.49 14.08 -9.90
C ALA A 17 -17.32 14.39 -10.87
N GLU A 18 -17.35 13.83 -12.09
CA GLU A 18 -16.24 13.85 -13.07
C GLU A 18 -16.02 15.21 -13.79
N GLU A 19 -16.68 16.29 -13.35
CA GLU A 19 -16.44 17.66 -13.84
C GLU A 19 -15.25 18.38 -13.15
N MET A 20 -14.41 17.68 -12.38
CA MET A 20 -13.24 18.25 -11.69
C MET A 20 -11.88 17.61 -12.08
N SER A 21 -10.83 18.44 -12.14
CA SER A 21 -9.53 18.21 -12.78
C SER A 21 -8.49 17.45 -11.91
N PRO A 22 -7.49 16.73 -12.51
CA PRO A 22 -6.58 15.79 -11.82
C PRO A 22 -5.49 16.40 -10.91
N HIS A 23 -5.57 17.67 -10.53
CA HIS A 23 -4.48 18.36 -9.82
C HIS A 23 -4.52 18.18 -8.29
N ASP A 24 -5.57 17.58 -7.73
CA ASP A 24 -5.74 17.45 -6.28
C ASP A 24 -5.08 16.18 -5.68
N ALA A 25 -4.52 15.30 -6.52
CA ALA A 25 -3.98 13.98 -6.10
C ALA A 25 -2.55 14.00 -5.51
N VAL A 26 -1.93 15.16 -5.31
CA VAL A 26 -0.51 15.24 -4.91
C VAL A 26 -0.28 16.34 -3.87
N PHE A 27 -0.34 15.94 -2.59
CA PHE A 27 -0.11 16.65 -1.30
C PHE A 27 -1.28 17.41 -0.64
N PRO A 28 -1.57 17.13 0.66
CA PRO A 28 -2.38 18.00 1.49
C PRO A 28 -1.50 19.11 2.11
N SER A 29 -1.90 20.37 1.94
CA SER A 29 -1.42 21.46 2.78
C SER A 29 -2.61 22.01 3.58
N ASP A 30 -2.55 21.86 4.90
CA ASP A 30 -3.50 22.41 5.85
C ASP A 30 -3.55 23.94 5.77
N LEU A 31 -4.58 24.49 5.13
CA LEU A 31 -5.07 25.83 5.38
C LEU A 31 -6.60 25.84 5.25
N THR A 32 -7.28 25.74 6.39
CA THR A 32 -8.72 25.97 6.50
C THR A 32 -9.07 27.40 6.10
N VAL A 33 -9.70 27.59 4.95
CA VAL A 33 -10.37 28.85 4.58
C VAL A 33 -11.83 28.54 4.21
N LYS A 34 -12.75 29.19 4.93
CA LYS A 34 -14.20 29.09 4.73
C LYS A 34 -14.58 29.41 3.27
N LYS A 35 -15.38 28.53 2.65
CA LYS A 35 -16.02 28.79 1.35
C LYS A 35 -16.94 30.01 1.45
N PRO A 36 -16.82 31.04 0.58
CA PRO A 36 -17.88 32.02 0.41
C PRO A 36 -18.92 31.49 -0.58
N ASN A 37 -20.19 31.69 -0.23
CA ASN A 37 -21.34 31.41 -1.09
C ASN A 37 -21.35 32.37 -2.28
N GLY A 38 -21.09 31.86 -3.48
CA GLY A 38 -21.18 32.61 -4.72
C GLY A 38 -20.37 31.94 -5.83
N GLY A 39 -21.05 31.34 -6.80
CA GLY A 39 -20.42 30.66 -7.94
C GLY A 39 -19.62 31.63 -8.79
N ILE A 40 -18.29 31.64 -8.60
CA ILE A 40 -17.34 32.31 -9.49
C ILE A 40 -17.06 31.38 -10.67
N ASN A 41 -17.20 31.90 -11.89
CA ASN A 41 -17.05 31.18 -13.15
C ASN A 41 -15.62 30.63 -13.31
N LEU A 42 -15.48 29.39 -13.82
CA LEU A 42 -14.23 28.67 -14.07
C LEU A 42 -13.20 29.51 -14.86
N HIS A 43 -13.68 30.40 -15.74
CA HIS A 43 -12.85 31.32 -16.53
C HIS A 43 -12.07 32.33 -15.65
N GLN A 44 -12.66 32.80 -14.55
CA GLN A 44 -12.00 33.70 -13.60
C GLN A 44 -10.93 32.98 -12.78
N ARG A 45 -11.15 31.70 -12.42
CA ARG A 45 -10.13 30.87 -11.74
C ARG A 45 -8.94 30.54 -12.66
N LEU A 46 -9.19 30.38 -13.96
CA LEU A 46 -8.13 30.20 -14.96
C LEU A 46 -7.27 31.46 -15.09
N SER A 47 -7.88 32.65 -15.13
CA SER A 47 -7.17 33.94 -15.17
C SER A 47 -6.23 34.13 -13.97
N THR A 48 -6.68 33.81 -12.75
CA THR A 48 -5.82 33.90 -11.55
C THR A 48 -4.71 32.85 -11.52
N ARG A 49 -4.96 31.64 -12.06
CA ARG A 49 -3.93 30.59 -12.23
C ARG A 49 -2.92 30.94 -13.30
N ILE A 50 -3.35 31.54 -14.41
CA ILE A 50 -2.48 32.06 -15.48
C ILE A 50 -1.65 33.21 -14.93
N ALA A 51 -2.23 34.13 -14.15
CA ALA A 51 -1.48 35.17 -13.46
C ALA A 51 -0.42 34.59 -12.50
N LYS A 52 -0.76 33.53 -11.75
CA LYS A 52 0.23 32.78 -10.94
C LYS A 52 1.30 32.10 -11.78
N HIS A 53 0.96 31.53 -12.93
CA HIS A 53 1.95 30.94 -13.85
C HIS A 53 2.84 32.00 -14.51
N LEU A 54 2.33 33.19 -14.78
CA LEU A 54 3.10 34.34 -15.28
C LEU A 54 4.01 34.94 -14.19
N ILE A 55 3.58 34.94 -12.92
CA ILE A 55 4.41 35.28 -11.74
C ILE A 55 5.64 34.36 -11.63
N TYR A 56 5.50 33.08 -11.98
CA TYR A 56 6.59 32.10 -11.94
C TYR A 56 7.22 31.78 -13.30
N GLY A 57 6.82 32.50 -14.35
CA GLY A 57 7.17 32.17 -15.72
C GLY A 57 6.97 33.33 -16.68
N THR A 58 7.93 34.24 -16.72
CA THR A 58 8.13 35.14 -17.86
C THR A 58 9.60 35.16 -18.26
N ARG A 59 9.84 35.01 -19.58
CA ARG A 59 11.14 35.06 -20.22
C ARG A 59 11.77 36.45 -20.07
N GLY A 60 13.07 36.49 -19.79
CA GLY A 60 13.88 37.70 -19.95
C GLY A 60 13.95 38.15 -21.42
N GLY A 61 13.56 39.40 -21.64
CA GLY A 61 13.58 40.12 -22.90
C GLY A 61 12.54 41.22 -22.84
N ALA A 62 12.92 42.38 -22.29
CA ALA A 62 12.03 43.49 -21.98
C ALA A 62 11.08 43.86 -23.14
N ILE A 63 9.77 43.80 -22.89
CA ILE A 63 8.80 44.55 -23.67
C ILE A 63 8.93 46.00 -23.22
N SER A 64 9.46 46.88 -24.08
CA SER A 64 9.55 48.31 -23.74
C SER A 64 8.14 48.90 -23.59
N SER A 65 7.99 49.90 -22.73
CA SER A 65 6.74 50.66 -22.57
C SER A 65 6.23 51.25 -23.90
N GLU A 66 7.14 51.42 -24.86
CA GLU A 66 6.90 51.91 -26.22
C GLU A 66 6.25 50.86 -27.14
N LEU A 67 6.47 49.56 -26.90
CA LEU A 67 5.81 48.48 -27.64
C LEU A 67 4.38 48.28 -27.15
N ILE A 68 4.13 48.54 -25.86
CA ILE A 68 2.80 48.47 -25.24
C ILE A 68 1.94 49.63 -25.72
N SER A 69 2.48 50.86 -25.72
CA SER A 69 1.74 52.04 -26.19
C SER A 69 1.37 51.99 -27.68
N LYS A 70 2.18 51.31 -28.50
CA LYS A 70 1.90 51.10 -29.94
C LYS A 70 0.84 50.03 -30.24
N ASN A 71 0.49 49.17 -29.29
CA ASN A 71 -0.45 48.05 -29.50
C ASN A 71 -1.72 48.13 -28.63
N THR A 72 -1.94 49.25 -27.95
CA THR A 72 -3.06 49.50 -27.02
C THR A 72 -4.45 49.32 -27.63
N PHE A 73 -4.59 49.34 -28.96
CA PHE A 73 -5.89 49.22 -29.63
C PHE A 73 -6.43 47.78 -29.75
N THR A 74 -5.66 46.76 -29.31
CA THR A 74 -6.02 45.35 -29.55
C THR A 74 -6.29 44.53 -28.29
N ILE A 75 -6.33 45.17 -27.11
CA ILE A 75 -6.60 44.48 -25.85
C ILE A 75 -7.81 45.14 -25.19
N GLU A 76 -8.98 44.53 -25.36
CA GLU A 76 -10.15 44.89 -24.56
C GLU A 76 -9.91 44.46 -23.11
N THR A 77 -9.82 45.44 -22.22
CA THR A 77 -9.75 45.23 -20.77
C THR A 77 -11.15 44.96 -20.21
N PRO A 78 -11.40 43.85 -19.49
CA PRO A 78 -12.58 43.76 -18.65
C PRO A 78 -12.35 44.58 -17.39
N GLU A 79 -13.17 45.60 -17.19
CA GLU A 79 -13.24 46.37 -15.95
C GLU A 79 -13.73 45.48 -14.80
N SER A 80 -12.84 44.81 -14.07
CA SER A 80 -13.15 44.39 -12.69
C SER A 80 -11.90 44.08 -11.85
N SER A 81 -11.91 44.67 -10.64
CA SER A 81 -11.09 44.39 -9.45
C SER A 81 -9.71 45.08 -9.28
N PRO A 82 -9.68 46.31 -8.72
CA PRO A 82 -8.47 46.99 -8.23
C PRO A 82 -7.74 46.28 -7.08
N LYS A 83 -8.41 45.34 -6.40
CA LYS A 83 -7.91 44.66 -5.19
C LYS A 83 -6.85 43.60 -5.53
N GLU A 84 -7.03 42.89 -6.65
CA GLU A 84 -6.08 41.89 -7.13
C GLU A 84 -4.77 42.54 -7.60
N TRP A 85 -4.85 43.70 -8.25
CA TRP A 85 -3.69 44.50 -8.65
C TRP A 85 -2.85 44.99 -7.46
N LYS A 86 -3.49 45.30 -6.33
CA LYS A 86 -2.78 45.69 -5.10
C LYS A 86 -2.06 44.51 -4.45
N ASN A 87 -2.68 43.33 -4.44
CA ASN A 87 -2.06 42.09 -3.95
C ASN A 87 -0.87 41.66 -4.82
N TRP A 88 -0.98 41.85 -6.14
CA TRP A 88 0.10 41.60 -7.09
C TRP A 88 1.38 42.41 -6.76
N ARG A 89 1.24 43.73 -6.50
CA ARG A 89 2.38 44.57 -6.11
C ARG A 89 2.99 44.22 -4.74
N CYS A 90 2.23 43.60 -3.84
CA CYS A 90 2.74 43.20 -2.53
C CYS A 90 3.67 41.98 -2.65
N MET A 91 3.31 41.01 -3.49
CA MET A 91 4.09 39.77 -3.68
C MET A 91 5.41 39.99 -4.42
N GLU A 92 5.48 40.99 -5.32
CA GLU A 92 6.70 41.32 -6.08
C GLU A 92 7.86 41.78 -5.18
N ASN A 93 7.56 42.25 -3.97
CA ASN A 93 8.55 42.73 -3.01
C ASN A 93 9.11 41.62 -2.08
N GLU A 94 8.58 40.39 -2.13
CA GLU A 94 8.96 39.30 -1.21
C GLU A 94 9.87 38.24 -1.86
N LYS A 95 11.17 38.57 -2.00
CA LYS A 95 12.37 37.70 -2.20
C LYS A 95 12.85 37.43 -3.65
N PRO A 96 13.93 38.09 -4.11
CA PRO A 96 14.51 37.90 -5.44
C PRO A 96 15.36 36.61 -5.64
N ASP A 97 16.00 36.08 -4.59
CA ASP A 97 17.06 35.04 -4.77
C ASP A 97 16.54 33.62 -5.07
N ALA A 98 15.31 33.28 -4.63
CA ALA A 98 14.70 31.97 -4.91
C ALA A 98 14.23 31.85 -6.39
N SER A 99 14.07 32.98 -7.07
CA SER A 99 13.54 33.06 -8.44
C SER A 99 14.59 32.67 -9.48
N ALA A 100 15.84 33.10 -9.31
CA ALA A 100 16.90 32.90 -10.32
C ALA A 100 17.26 31.42 -10.53
N ALA A 101 17.38 30.63 -9.46
CA ALA A 101 17.73 29.21 -9.55
C ALA A 101 16.60 28.36 -10.15
N ALA A 102 15.33 28.76 -9.95
CA ALA A 102 14.18 28.11 -10.57
C ALA A 102 14.07 28.48 -12.07
N GLN A 103 14.34 29.75 -12.40
CA GLN A 103 14.39 30.23 -13.78
C GLN A 103 15.48 29.53 -14.60
N LEU A 104 16.67 29.31 -14.02
CA LEU A 104 17.76 28.61 -14.71
C LEU A 104 17.36 27.17 -15.10
N ARG A 105 16.74 26.43 -14.17
CA ARG A 105 16.25 25.06 -14.43
C ARG A 105 15.14 24.99 -15.47
N LEU A 106 14.27 26.01 -15.52
CA LEU A 106 13.19 26.11 -16.51
C LEU A 106 13.70 26.42 -17.93
N VAL A 107 14.79 27.18 -18.05
CA VAL A 107 15.43 27.51 -19.33
C VAL A 107 16.17 26.30 -19.92
N GLU A 108 16.70 25.43 -19.06
CA GLU A 108 17.41 24.20 -19.47
C GLU A 108 16.47 23.04 -19.89
N LEU A 109 15.15 23.20 -19.73
CA LEU A 109 14.19 22.17 -20.16
C LEU A 109 14.23 21.98 -21.69
N PRO A 110 14.48 20.76 -22.20
CA PRO A 110 14.47 20.49 -23.62
C PRO A 110 13.09 20.80 -24.22
N LYS A 111 13.04 21.72 -25.18
CA LYS A 111 11.83 22.04 -25.95
C LYS A 111 11.55 20.92 -26.97
N SER A 112 11.05 19.78 -26.51
CA SER A 112 10.46 18.79 -27.42
C SER A 112 9.11 19.32 -27.90
N LYS A 113 8.93 19.38 -29.22
CA LYS A 113 7.82 20.07 -29.89
C LYS A 113 6.65 19.16 -30.30
N CYS A 114 6.58 17.92 -29.82
CA CYS A 114 5.59 16.95 -30.33
C CYS A 114 4.73 16.22 -29.29
N ASP A 115 4.89 16.46 -27.99
CA ASP A 115 4.03 15.86 -26.97
C ASP A 115 3.02 16.91 -26.45
N PRO A 116 1.69 16.63 -26.44
CA PRO A 116 0.70 17.53 -25.82
C PRO A 116 0.97 17.81 -24.33
N HIS A 117 1.88 17.06 -23.70
CA HIS A 117 2.29 17.26 -22.32
C HIS A 117 3.83 17.31 -22.17
N PRO A 118 4.50 18.43 -22.56
CA PRO A 118 5.95 18.55 -22.53
C PRO A 118 6.57 18.39 -21.12
N GLY A 119 5.82 18.72 -20.07
CA GLY A 119 6.22 18.42 -18.69
C GLY A 119 6.39 16.91 -18.45
N LEU A 120 5.49 16.10 -19.00
CA LEU A 120 5.52 14.64 -18.86
C LEU A 120 6.75 14.04 -19.55
N GLU A 121 7.15 14.56 -20.72
CA GLU A 121 8.37 14.12 -21.41
C GLU A 121 9.64 14.49 -20.65
N TYR A 122 9.68 15.68 -20.04
CA TYR A 122 10.79 16.08 -19.18
C TYR A 122 10.90 15.17 -17.94
N PHE A 123 9.78 14.87 -17.28
CA PHE A 123 9.74 13.94 -16.16
C PHE A 123 10.16 12.53 -16.60
N LYS A 124 9.70 12.03 -17.76
CA LYS A 124 10.10 10.72 -18.31
C LYS A 124 11.61 10.60 -18.51
N LYS A 125 12.30 11.66 -18.95
CA LYS A 125 13.77 11.62 -19.16
C LYS A 125 14.59 11.58 -17.86
N HIS A 126 14.06 12.08 -16.76
CA HIS A 126 14.81 12.23 -15.51
C HIS A 126 14.31 11.32 -14.37
N PHE A 127 13.15 10.69 -14.53
CA PHE A 127 12.59 9.80 -13.54
C PHE A 127 13.22 8.42 -13.63
N ARG A 128 14.22 8.18 -12.77
CA ARG A 128 14.83 6.87 -12.57
C ARG A 128 14.37 6.32 -11.24
N VAL A 129 13.79 5.12 -11.25
CA VAL A 129 13.36 4.41 -10.06
C VAL A 129 14.11 3.10 -9.97
N HIS A 130 14.65 2.83 -8.78
CA HIS A 130 15.18 1.52 -8.42
C HIS A 130 14.18 0.87 -7.46
N LEU A 131 13.63 -0.28 -7.81
CA LEU A 131 12.75 -1.06 -6.94
C LEU A 131 13.50 -2.30 -6.45
N THR A 132 13.34 -2.63 -5.17
CA THR A 132 13.77 -3.91 -4.60
C THR A 132 12.53 -4.60 -4.07
N LEU A 133 12.19 -5.75 -4.65
CA LEU A 133 11.04 -6.56 -4.27
C LEU A 133 11.51 -7.73 -3.41
N LEU A 134 10.96 -7.85 -2.21
CA LEU A 134 11.26 -8.90 -1.26
C LEU A 134 9.96 -9.59 -0.88
N ASP A 135 9.90 -10.90 -1.08
CA ASP A 135 8.75 -11.70 -0.69
C ASP A 135 9.25 -13.04 -0.13
N ILE A 136 8.56 -13.55 0.90
CA ILE A 136 8.81 -14.87 1.44
C ILE A 136 8.45 -15.98 0.45
N HIS A 137 7.58 -15.66 -0.52
CA HIS A 137 7.00 -16.62 -1.42
C HIS A 137 7.53 -16.45 -2.85
N PRO A 138 8.24 -17.46 -3.40
CA PRO A 138 8.81 -17.37 -4.74
C PRO A 138 7.75 -17.23 -5.83
N THR A 139 6.52 -17.71 -5.61
CA THR A 139 5.45 -17.55 -6.59
C THR A 139 4.94 -16.10 -6.66
N THR A 140 5.03 -15.31 -5.59
CA THR A 140 4.71 -13.88 -5.66
C THR A 140 5.72 -13.17 -6.56
N LEU A 141 7.01 -13.46 -6.39
CA LEU A 141 8.05 -12.92 -7.28
C LEU A 141 7.90 -13.40 -8.73
N ALA A 142 7.50 -14.67 -8.94
CA ALA A 142 7.19 -15.18 -10.28
C ALA A 142 6.04 -14.40 -10.95
N ARG A 143 4.99 -14.06 -10.19
CA ARG A 143 3.89 -13.22 -10.67
C ARG A 143 4.38 -11.83 -11.06
N ASP A 144 5.15 -11.19 -10.20
CA ASP A 144 5.64 -9.84 -10.45
C ASP A 144 6.57 -9.81 -11.66
N LEU A 145 7.39 -10.85 -11.87
CA LEU A 145 8.18 -11.02 -13.09
C LEU A 145 7.32 -11.15 -14.35
N VAL A 146 6.23 -11.93 -14.31
CA VAL A 146 5.28 -12.00 -15.43
C VAL A 146 4.67 -10.63 -15.72
N LEU A 147 4.30 -9.86 -14.68
CA LEU A 147 3.82 -8.49 -14.83
C LEU A 147 4.86 -7.57 -15.48
N PHE A 148 6.12 -7.63 -15.07
CA PHE A 148 7.19 -6.84 -15.68
C PHE A 148 7.42 -7.21 -17.14
N MET A 149 7.39 -8.50 -17.48
CA MET A 149 7.51 -8.94 -18.87
C MET A 149 6.34 -8.46 -19.73
N LEU A 150 5.12 -8.50 -19.21
CA LEU A 150 3.94 -7.99 -19.90
C LEU A 150 4.00 -6.46 -20.08
N MET A 151 4.54 -5.73 -19.10
CA MET A 151 4.75 -4.29 -19.24
C MET A 151 5.83 -3.96 -20.29
N ASP A 152 6.91 -4.74 -20.35
CA ASP A 152 7.94 -4.61 -21.39
C ASP A 152 7.35 -4.87 -22.79
N ASP A 153 6.57 -5.95 -22.94
CA ASP A 153 5.83 -6.24 -24.17
C ASP A 153 4.86 -5.11 -24.54
N LEU A 154 4.17 -4.52 -23.56
CA LEU A 154 3.22 -3.43 -23.78
C LEU A 154 3.93 -2.16 -24.28
N ILE A 155 5.13 -1.87 -23.75
CA ILE A 155 5.95 -0.74 -24.17
C ILE A 155 6.45 -0.96 -25.61
N ALA A 156 6.91 -2.17 -25.93
CA ALA A 156 7.39 -2.53 -27.26
C ALA A 156 6.26 -2.54 -28.32
N ASN A 157 5.04 -2.93 -27.94
CA ASN A 157 3.92 -3.18 -28.85
C ASN A 157 2.76 -2.18 -28.71
N CYS A 158 3.04 -0.95 -28.30
CA CYS A 158 2.05 0.06 -27.85
C CYS A 158 0.98 0.49 -28.87
N ASN A 159 1.01 -0.03 -30.11
CA ASN A 159 0.02 0.22 -31.16
C ASN A 159 -0.46 -1.07 -31.87
N SER A 160 -0.19 -2.25 -31.31
CA SER A 160 -0.59 -3.54 -31.87
C SER A 160 -1.99 -3.97 -31.40
N GLU A 161 -2.59 -4.94 -32.10
CA GLU A 161 -3.80 -5.60 -31.60
C GLU A 161 -3.57 -6.34 -30.28
N ASP A 162 -2.32 -6.72 -30.00
CA ASP A 162 -1.92 -7.44 -28.79
C ASP A 162 -1.88 -6.53 -27.55
N GLU A 163 -1.84 -5.20 -27.73
CA GLU A 163 -1.87 -4.21 -26.64
C GLU A 163 -3.05 -4.45 -25.69
N ALA A 164 -4.22 -4.78 -26.24
CA ALA A 164 -5.44 -4.97 -25.48
C ALA A 164 -5.40 -6.27 -24.67
N GLU A 165 -4.89 -7.35 -25.26
CA GLU A 165 -4.69 -8.65 -24.63
C GLU A 165 -3.62 -8.60 -23.53
N ILE A 166 -2.51 -7.90 -23.77
CA ILE A 166 -1.45 -7.69 -22.77
C ILE A 166 -2.02 -6.94 -21.56
N ARG A 167 -2.77 -5.85 -21.78
CA ARG A 167 -3.44 -5.12 -20.69
C ARG A 167 -4.44 -5.99 -19.94
N ALA A 168 -5.16 -6.86 -20.63
CA ALA A 168 -6.10 -7.79 -20.01
C ALA A 168 -5.36 -8.75 -19.10
N THR A 169 -4.29 -9.32 -19.63
CA THR A 169 -3.46 -10.26 -18.89
C THR A 169 -2.87 -9.59 -17.66
N ILE A 170 -2.35 -8.36 -17.75
CA ILE A 170 -1.88 -7.59 -16.58
C ILE A 170 -3.00 -7.43 -15.54
N PHE A 171 -4.17 -6.99 -15.96
CA PHE A 171 -5.32 -6.78 -15.07
C PHE A 171 -5.76 -8.07 -14.37
N TYR A 172 -5.95 -9.15 -15.13
CA TYR A 172 -6.38 -10.44 -14.60
C TYR A 172 -5.29 -11.17 -13.82
N THR A 173 -4.01 -10.91 -14.07
CA THR A 173 -2.91 -11.44 -13.24
C THR A 173 -3.01 -10.95 -11.79
N TYR A 174 -3.49 -9.72 -11.60
CA TYR A 174 -3.65 -9.09 -10.30
C TYR A 174 -5.01 -9.36 -9.65
N LEU A 175 -6.10 -9.34 -10.43
CA LEU A 175 -7.48 -9.37 -9.90
C LEU A 175 -8.25 -10.65 -10.19
N GLY A 176 -7.83 -11.40 -11.20
CA GLY A 176 -8.59 -12.53 -11.74
C GLY A 176 -8.32 -13.82 -10.98
N VAL A 177 -9.38 -14.59 -10.74
CA VAL A 177 -9.29 -16.04 -10.41
C VAL A 177 -8.99 -16.87 -11.66
N LEU A 178 -9.21 -16.28 -12.83
CA LEU A 178 -8.83 -16.80 -14.14
C LEU A 178 -8.01 -15.75 -14.87
N MET A 179 -7.12 -16.20 -15.76
CA MET A 179 -6.26 -15.35 -16.57
C MET A 179 -6.36 -15.74 -18.05
N PRO A 180 -6.34 -14.77 -18.97
CA PRO A 180 -6.06 -15.00 -20.39
C PRO A 180 -4.73 -15.74 -20.58
N SER A 181 -4.46 -16.23 -21.79
CA SER A 181 -3.26 -17.03 -22.08
C SER A 181 -1.96 -16.27 -21.76
N PHE A 182 -1.34 -16.60 -20.63
CA PHE A 182 -0.05 -16.05 -20.18
C PHE A 182 1.13 -17.03 -20.36
N GLN A 183 0.84 -18.18 -20.99
CA GLN A 183 1.75 -19.32 -21.07
C GLN A 183 3.02 -19.01 -21.86
N GLU A 184 2.92 -18.18 -22.91
CA GLU A 184 4.10 -17.79 -23.69
C GLU A 184 5.05 -16.90 -22.88
N VAL A 185 4.52 -15.99 -22.05
CA VAL A 185 5.34 -15.16 -21.15
C VAL A 185 6.07 -16.04 -20.12
N VAL A 186 5.37 -17.03 -19.55
CA VAL A 186 5.95 -18.00 -18.62
C VAL A 186 7.05 -18.84 -19.27
N LYS A 187 6.80 -19.39 -20.47
CA LYS A 187 7.83 -20.14 -21.23
C LYS A 187 9.05 -19.28 -21.51
N ARG A 188 8.85 -18.03 -21.95
CA ARG A 188 9.94 -17.09 -22.22
C ARG A 188 10.75 -16.79 -20.97
N LEU A 189 10.12 -16.59 -19.82
CA LEU A 189 10.81 -16.43 -18.54
C LEU A 189 11.61 -17.67 -18.14
N ILE A 190 11.03 -18.87 -18.22
CA ILE A 190 11.74 -20.13 -17.90
C ILE A 190 12.97 -20.29 -18.79
N ASN A 191 12.79 -20.13 -20.10
CA ASN A 191 13.90 -20.21 -21.06
C ASN A 191 14.95 -19.12 -20.80
N GLY A 192 14.50 -17.93 -20.40
CA GLY A 192 15.36 -16.82 -20.02
C GLY A 192 16.24 -17.13 -18.81
N PHE A 193 15.65 -17.74 -17.77
CA PHE A 193 16.35 -18.20 -16.57
C PHE A 193 17.31 -19.36 -16.81
N GLN A 194 17.05 -20.20 -17.81
CA GLN A 194 17.89 -21.34 -18.16
C GLN A 194 19.00 -20.99 -19.17
N ALA A 195 18.91 -19.82 -19.81
CA ALA A 195 19.93 -19.35 -20.74
C ALA A 195 21.24 -18.95 -20.03
N THR A 196 22.37 -19.13 -20.73
CA THR A 196 23.69 -18.65 -20.28
C THR A 196 24.25 -17.71 -21.37
N PRO A 197 24.41 -16.40 -21.11
CA PRO A 197 24.03 -15.69 -19.88
C PRO A 197 22.51 -15.60 -19.69
N LEU A 198 22.10 -15.31 -18.45
CA LEU A 198 20.71 -15.11 -18.05
C LEU A 198 20.02 -14.09 -18.97
N ARG A 199 18.87 -14.44 -19.55
CA ARG A 199 18.09 -13.57 -20.45
C ARG A 199 16.80 -13.09 -19.80
N VAL A 200 16.91 -12.01 -19.04
CA VAL A 200 15.79 -11.20 -18.54
C VAL A 200 15.96 -9.76 -19.04
N PRO A 201 14.90 -8.92 -19.09
CA PRO A 201 15.05 -7.51 -19.42
C PRO A 201 16.16 -6.86 -18.60
N ALA A 202 16.99 -6.02 -19.23
CA ALA A 202 18.18 -5.45 -18.59
C ALA A 202 17.87 -4.59 -17.35
N CYS A 203 16.62 -4.12 -17.22
CA CYS A 203 16.14 -3.41 -16.04
C CYS A 203 15.78 -4.32 -14.85
N ILE A 204 15.86 -5.64 -15.01
CA ILE A 204 15.50 -6.63 -13.99
C ILE A 204 16.75 -7.39 -13.57
N HIS A 205 17.03 -7.35 -12.27
CA HIS A 205 18.01 -8.21 -11.63
C HIS A 205 17.27 -9.19 -10.71
N VAL A 206 17.63 -10.48 -10.77
CA VAL A 206 17.09 -11.52 -9.91
C VAL A 206 18.23 -12.17 -9.16
N ASP A 207 18.11 -12.27 -7.84
CA ASP A 207 19.08 -12.98 -7.01
C ASP A 207 19.21 -14.43 -7.51
N PRO A 208 20.42 -14.91 -7.88
CA PRO A 208 20.64 -16.28 -8.34
C PRO A 208 20.12 -17.35 -7.37
N ARG A 209 20.07 -17.05 -6.05
CA ARG A 209 19.55 -17.95 -5.02
C ARG A 209 18.02 -18.10 -5.09
N ALA A 210 17.33 -17.08 -5.59
CA ALA A 210 15.87 -17.11 -5.76
C ALA A 210 15.45 -17.80 -7.08
N THR A 211 16.30 -17.77 -8.10
CA THR A 211 16.02 -18.30 -9.45
C THR A 211 15.46 -19.73 -9.44
N PRO A 212 16.06 -20.74 -8.76
CA PRO A 212 15.53 -22.09 -8.79
C PRO A 212 14.11 -22.21 -8.24
N LYS A 213 13.78 -21.45 -7.20
CA LYS A 213 12.45 -21.45 -6.58
C LYS A 213 11.41 -20.77 -7.49
N ILE A 214 11.79 -19.67 -8.14
CA ILE A 214 10.95 -18.96 -9.12
C ILE A 214 10.68 -19.84 -10.34
N VAL A 215 11.72 -20.47 -10.90
CA VAL A 215 11.58 -21.37 -12.06
C VAL A 215 10.67 -22.55 -11.74
N ARG A 216 10.74 -23.09 -10.52
CA ARG A 216 9.83 -24.13 -10.04
C ARG A 216 8.37 -23.66 -10.03
N SER A 217 8.09 -22.46 -9.49
CA SER A 217 6.75 -21.86 -9.54
C SER A 217 6.25 -21.68 -10.97
N LEU A 218 7.08 -21.12 -11.86
CA LEU A 218 6.74 -20.91 -13.28
C LEU A 218 6.50 -22.23 -14.01
N THR A 219 7.28 -23.27 -13.73
CA THR A 219 7.11 -24.61 -14.32
C THR A 219 5.79 -25.23 -13.88
N TYR A 220 5.43 -25.09 -12.61
CA TYR A 220 4.12 -25.51 -12.12
C TYR A 220 2.98 -24.74 -12.81
N TRP A 221 3.13 -23.43 -13.06
CA TRP A 221 2.13 -22.65 -13.80
C TRP A 221 1.97 -23.10 -15.25
N ARG A 222 3.04 -23.61 -15.86
CA ARG A 222 3.04 -24.14 -17.21
C ARG A 222 2.36 -25.51 -17.30
N ASP A 223 2.77 -26.43 -16.42
CA ASP A 223 2.46 -27.86 -16.58
C ASP A 223 1.40 -28.35 -15.57
N GLY A 224 1.42 -27.79 -14.36
CA GLY A 224 0.64 -28.25 -13.21
C GLY A 224 -0.81 -27.75 -13.15
N LEU A 225 -1.16 -26.69 -13.88
CA LEU A 225 -2.52 -26.12 -13.87
C LEU A 225 -3.55 -26.94 -14.66
N SER A 226 -3.12 -27.97 -15.39
CA SER A 226 -4.00 -28.85 -16.15
C SER A 226 -5.08 -29.52 -15.28
N ARG A 227 -4.80 -29.74 -13.98
CA ARG A 227 -5.77 -30.30 -13.01
C ARG A 227 -6.86 -29.31 -12.59
N LYS A 228 -6.66 -28.01 -12.79
CA LYS A 228 -7.57 -26.93 -12.39
C LYS A 228 -8.34 -26.44 -13.60
N THR A 229 -9.49 -27.06 -13.86
CA THR A 229 -10.38 -26.61 -14.93
C THR A 229 -10.97 -25.25 -14.58
N VAL A 230 -11.23 -24.45 -15.61
CA VAL A 230 -11.91 -23.15 -15.48
C VAL A 230 -13.24 -23.30 -14.74
N ASP A 231 -14.03 -24.30 -15.14
CA ASP A 231 -15.31 -24.63 -14.49
C ASP A 231 -15.12 -25.00 -13.01
N GLY A 232 -14.10 -25.78 -12.69
CA GLY A 232 -13.80 -26.18 -11.32
C GLY A 232 -13.42 -24.98 -10.44
N VAL A 233 -12.59 -24.07 -10.97
CA VAL A 233 -12.22 -22.84 -10.27
C VAL A 233 -13.45 -21.95 -10.08
N LEU A 234 -14.25 -21.72 -11.11
CA LEU A 234 -15.47 -20.91 -11.02
C LEU A 234 -16.51 -21.51 -10.07
N ALA A 235 -16.66 -22.84 -10.06
CA ALA A 235 -17.56 -23.55 -9.14
C ALA A 235 -17.14 -23.38 -7.67
N ARG A 236 -15.84 -23.35 -7.38
CA ARG A 236 -15.32 -23.07 -6.02
C ARG A 236 -15.42 -21.60 -5.63
N HIS A 237 -15.42 -20.70 -6.61
CA HIS A 237 -15.54 -19.25 -6.40
C HIS A 237 -16.97 -18.73 -6.58
N VAL A 238 -17.98 -19.60 -6.46
CA VAL A 238 -19.37 -19.15 -6.36
C VAL A 238 -19.48 -18.27 -5.11
N PHE A 239 -19.56 -16.95 -5.33
CA PHE A 239 -19.89 -15.99 -4.28
C PHE A 239 -21.10 -16.54 -3.54
N SER A 240 -20.92 -16.94 -2.27
CA SER A 240 -22.02 -17.35 -1.43
C SER A 240 -22.97 -16.17 -1.33
N SER A 241 -24.02 -16.17 -2.15
CA SER A 241 -25.16 -15.26 -2.02
C SER A 241 -25.96 -15.57 -0.76
N ARG A 242 -25.66 -16.69 -0.09
CA ARG A 242 -26.08 -16.94 1.28
C ARG A 242 -25.22 -16.11 2.19
N ALA A 243 -25.83 -15.08 2.78
CA ALA A 243 -25.53 -14.74 4.16
C ALA A 243 -25.59 -16.04 4.97
N GLN A 244 -24.44 -16.67 5.21
CA GLN A 244 -24.34 -17.75 6.17
C GLN A 244 -24.83 -17.16 7.49
N LYS A 245 -25.92 -17.70 8.01
CA LYS A 245 -26.31 -17.45 9.39
C LYS A 245 -25.11 -17.90 10.22
N PHE A 246 -24.46 -16.96 10.89
CA PHE A 246 -23.45 -17.31 11.89
C PHE A 246 -24.15 -18.15 12.95
N GLU A 247 -23.76 -19.41 13.09
CA GLU A 247 -24.10 -20.15 14.30
C GLU A 247 -23.23 -19.59 15.43
N PRO A 248 -23.81 -19.24 16.59
CA PRO A 248 -23.04 -18.71 17.71
C PRO A 248 -22.09 -19.77 18.24
N ASN A 249 -20.83 -19.38 18.44
CA ASN A 249 -19.82 -20.24 19.06
C ASN A 249 -20.28 -20.59 20.50
N PRO A 250 -20.49 -21.88 20.82
CA PRO A 250 -21.02 -22.31 22.12
C PRO A 250 -20.06 -22.03 23.29
N ASP A 251 -18.78 -21.76 23.02
CA ASP A 251 -17.76 -21.53 24.05
C ASP A 251 -17.66 -20.07 24.51
N LEU A 252 -18.40 -19.15 23.90
CA LEU A 252 -18.40 -17.75 24.31
C LEU A 252 -19.46 -17.48 25.40
N PRO A 253 -19.14 -16.72 26.46
CA PRO A 253 -20.12 -16.32 27.47
C PRO A 253 -21.31 -15.58 26.84
N PRO A 254 -22.56 -15.84 27.27
CA PRO A 254 -23.76 -15.23 26.70
C PRO A 254 -23.72 -13.70 26.63
N GLU A 255 -23.09 -13.05 27.61
CA GLU A 255 -22.94 -11.59 27.67
C GLU A 255 -22.02 -11.01 26.57
N VAL A 256 -21.04 -11.80 26.10
CA VAL A 256 -20.14 -11.44 25.00
C VAL A 256 -20.84 -11.68 23.65
N VAL A 257 -21.59 -12.78 23.55
CA VAL A 257 -22.45 -13.11 22.41
C VAL A 257 -23.46 -11.98 22.20
N ASP A 258 -24.23 -11.61 23.23
CA ASP A 258 -25.25 -10.56 23.11
C ASP A 258 -24.68 -9.19 22.70
N LYS A 259 -23.49 -8.81 23.21
CA LYS A 259 -22.82 -7.56 22.78
C LYS A 259 -22.31 -7.61 21.33
N PHE A 260 -21.88 -8.77 20.84
CA PHE A 260 -21.41 -8.94 19.47
C PHE A 260 -22.55 -9.05 18.47
N TYR A 261 -23.66 -9.71 18.82
CA TYR A 261 -24.79 -9.93 17.91
C TYR A 261 -25.86 -8.82 17.94
N ALA A 262 -25.90 -7.98 18.98
CA ALA A 262 -26.84 -6.86 19.05
C ALA A 262 -26.53 -5.73 18.06
N ARG A 263 -25.29 -5.63 17.57
CA ARG A 263 -24.92 -4.64 16.54
C ARG A 263 -24.94 -5.32 15.18
N ASP A 264 -26.06 -5.22 14.47
CA ASP A 264 -26.30 -5.95 13.22
C ASP A 264 -25.14 -5.67 12.24
N LEU A 265 -24.48 -6.73 11.79
CA LEU A 265 -23.41 -6.64 10.79
C LEU A 265 -23.90 -5.91 9.51
N ARG A 266 -25.22 -5.90 9.26
CA ARG A 266 -25.86 -5.09 8.20
C ARG A 266 -25.83 -3.60 8.50
N GLU A 267 -26.03 -3.17 9.74
CA GLU A 267 -25.89 -1.76 10.14
C GLU A 267 -24.44 -1.31 10.03
N LEU A 268 -23.49 -2.10 10.51
CA LEU A 268 -22.05 -1.84 10.33
C LEU A 268 -21.65 -1.77 8.85
N LYS A 269 -22.16 -2.67 8.00
CA LYS A 269 -21.93 -2.63 6.55
C LYS A 269 -22.59 -1.40 5.90
N ARG A 270 -23.77 -0.99 6.38
CA ARG A 270 -24.51 0.17 5.87
C ARG A 270 -23.84 1.47 6.28
N GLU A 271 -23.45 1.62 7.54
CA GLU A 271 -22.64 2.73 8.05
C GLU A 271 -21.30 2.82 7.31
N ARG A 272 -20.64 1.69 7.07
CA ARG A 272 -19.40 1.65 6.29
C ARG A 272 -19.62 2.04 4.83
N ALA A 273 -20.69 1.56 4.19
CA ALA A 273 -21.02 1.93 2.81
C ALA A 273 -21.41 3.41 2.67
N ILE A 274 -22.13 3.96 3.65
CA ILE A 274 -22.48 5.39 3.74
C ILE A 274 -21.20 6.21 3.97
N HIS A 275 -20.32 5.79 4.88
CA HIS A 275 -19.05 6.47 5.12
C HIS A 275 -18.14 6.46 3.87
N ILE A 276 -18.08 5.33 3.16
CA ILE A 276 -17.30 5.21 1.91
C ILE A 276 -17.88 6.08 0.78
N GLY A 277 -19.21 6.14 0.66
CA GLY A 277 -19.86 6.86 -0.44
C GLY A 277 -20.04 8.35 -0.22
N ASP A 278 -20.29 8.77 1.03
CA ASP A 278 -20.72 10.14 1.35
C ASP A 278 -19.66 10.96 2.11
N VAL A 279 -18.62 10.32 2.67
CA VAL A 279 -17.62 10.99 3.52
C VAL A 279 -16.20 10.89 2.95
N MET A 280 -15.86 9.77 2.30
CA MET A 280 -14.52 9.55 1.77
C MET A 280 -14.34 10.22 0.40
N THR A 281 -13.20 10.87 0.23
CA THR A 281 -12.72 11.39 -1.06
C THR A 281 -12.31 10.25 -2.00
N ASP A 282 -12.29 10.52 -3.32
CA ASP A 282 -11.83 9.58 -4.34
C ASP A 282 -10.47 8.95 -4.01
N ASP A 283 -9.53 9.72 -3.44
CA ASP A 283 -8.22 9.23 -3.02
C ASP A 283 -8.29 8.30 -1.80
N GLU A 284 -9.17 8.59 -0.85
CA GLU A 284 -9.42 7.71 0.30
C GLU A 284 -10.11 6.41 -0.11
N VAL A 285 -11.00 6.48 -1.11
CA VAL A 285 -11.59 5.32 -1.77
C VAL A 285 -10.52 4.53 -2.48
N ILE A 286 -9.67 5.13 -3.33
CA ILE A 286 -8.55 4.44 -4.00
C ILE A 286 -7.60 3.79 -2.99
N GLN A 287 -7.33 4.44 -1.86
CA GLN A 287 -6.57 3.83 -0.77
C GLN A 287 -7.32 2.65 -0.14
N LEU A 288 -8.64 2.73 0.06
CA LEU A 288 -9.48 1.64 0.62
C LEU A 288 -9.61 0.44 -0.31
N VAL A 289 -9.67 0.72 -1.61
CA VAL A 289 -9.64 -0.22 -2.71
C VAL A 289 -8.33 -1.00 -2.65
N GLY A 290 -7.19 -0.29 -2.62
CA GLY A 290 -5.87 -0.90 -2.41
C GLY A 290 -5.78 -1.77 -1.16
N ARG A 291 -6.50 -1.41 -0.08
CA ARG A 291 -6.58 -2.15 1.18
C ARG A 291 -7.39 -3.45 1.10
N THR A 292 -8.48 -3.47 0.34
CA THR A 292 -9.36 -4.65 0.20
C THR A 292 -8.67 -5.79 -0.58
N PHE A 293 -7.73 -5.45 -1.47
CA PHE A 293 -7.01 -6.42 -2.31
C PHE A 293 -5.74 -6.99 -1.67
N ALA A 294 -5.30 -6.47 -0.52
CA ALA A 294 -4.14 -6.97 0.20
C ALA A 294 -4.47 -8.14 1.16
N GLN A 295 -5.74 -8.51 1.33
CA GLN A 295 -6.15 -9.66 2.13
C GLN A 295 -6.30 -10.92 1.26
N PRO A 296 -5.64 -12.05 1.60
CA PRO A 296 -5.93 -13.34 0.98
C PRO A 296 -7.39 -13.73 1.25
N ALA A 297 -8.11 -14.18 0.22
CA ALA A 297 -9.38 -14.86 0.41
C ALA A 297 -9.16 -16.11 1.28
N MET A 298 -9.62 -16.07 2.53
CA MET A 298 -9.64 -17.25 3.40
C MET A 298 -10.77 -18.18 2.93
N CYS A 299 -10.46 -19.10 2.02
CA CYS A 299 -11.23 -20.33 1.91
C CYS A 299 -10.80 -21.23 3.09
N LYS A 300 -11.64 -21.34 4.12
CA LYS A 300 -11.69 -22.51 4.99
C LYS A 300 -13.08 -23.12 4.90
N GLY A 301 -13.11 -24.44 4.71
CA GLY A 301 -14.25 -25.24 5.12
C GLY A 301 -14.47 -25.04 6.62
N LEU A 302 -15.71 -24.68 6.96
CA LEU A 302 -16.24 -24.30 8.27
C LEU A 302 -15.64 -23.07 8.96
N GLU A 303 -16.51 -22.06 9.04
CA GLU A 303 -16.63 -20.96 10.00
C GLU A 303 -15.42 -20.04 10.24
N ALA A 304 -15.36 -18.96 9.45
CA ALA A 304 -15.38 -17.57 9.95
C ALA A 304 -15.32 -16.61 8.75
N GLY A 305 -16.25 -15.66 8.69
CA GLY A 305 -16.52 -14.81 7.54
C GLY A 305 -15.47 -13.72 7.26
N THR A 306 -15.42 -13.29 6.00
CA THR A 306 -14.67 -12.10 5.56
C THR A 306 -15.59 -11.14 4.81
N GLY A 307 -15.44 -9.85 5.10
CA GLY A 307 -16.15 -8.75 4.44
C GLY A 307 -15.58 -8.48 3.05
N TRP A 308 -16.46 -8.16 2.10
CA TRP A 308 -16.09 -7.70 0.76
C TRP A 308 -16.79 -6.37 0.47
N VAL A 309 -16.02 -5.39 -0.03
CA VAL A 309 -16.51 -4.11 -0.55
C VAL A 309 -16.71 -4.26 -2.07
N LEU A 310 -17.85 -3.76 -2.55
CA LEU A 310 -18.21 -3.68 -3.97
C LEU A 310 -17.42 -2.54 -4.63
N LEU A 311 -16.86 -2.74 -5.83
CA LEU A 311 -16.09 -1.72 -6.53
C LEU A 311 -16.48 -1.53 -8.00
N ASP A 312 -16.79 -0.28 -8.35
CA ASP A 312 -17.28 0.19 -9.64
C ASP A 312 -16.24 0.13 -10.77
N ALA A 313 -16.74 -0.10 -11.99
CA ALA A 313 -15.96 -0.50 -13.17
C ALA A 313 -16.20 0.42 -14.40
N HIS A 314 -16.13 1.75 -14.26
CA HIS A 314 -16.42 2.63 -15.41
C HIS A 314 -15.22 2.93 -16.35
N ARG A 315 -13.99 2.63 -15.93
CA ARG A 315 -12.81 2.69 -16.83
C ARG A 315 -12.65 1.48 -17.77
N GLU A 316 -13.37 0.40 -17.46
CA GLU A 316 -13.42 -0.80 -18.29
C GLU A 316 -14.12 -0.55 -19.63
N GLU A 317 -15.08 0.38 -19.71
CA GLU A 317 -15.90 0.59 -20.92
C GLU A 317 -15.10 1.04 -22.16
N LYS A 318 -14.21 2.05 -22.04
CA LYS A 318 -13.35 2.49 -23.17
C LYS A 318 -12.31 1.44 -23.54
N TRP A 319 -11.89 0.62 -22.59
CA TRP A 319 -10.88 -0.41 -22.75
C TRP A 319 -11.46 -1.68 -23.40
N TYR A 320 -12.67 -2.10 -22.99
CA TYR A 320 -13.43 -3.21 -23.60
C TYR A 320 -13.84 -2.90 -25.04
N ASN A 321 -14.28 -1.68 -25.33
CA ASN A 321 -14.58 -1.23 -26.70
C ASN A 321 -13.37 -1.34 -27.66
N LYS A 322 -12.13 -1.36 -27.12
CA LYS A 322 -10.91 -1.57 -27.92
C LYS A 322 -10.59 -3.06 -28.08
N MET A 323 -10.86 -3.91 -27.07
CA MET A 323 -10.76 -5.37 -27.17
C MET A 323 -11.85 -6.00 -28.06
N SER A 324 -13.05 -5.43 -28.08
CA SER A 324 -14.19 -5.98 -28.80
C SER A 324 -14.10 -5.92 -30.32
N LYS A 325 -13.06 -5.27 -30.87
CA LYS A 325 -12.73 -5.39 -32.29
C LYS A 325 -12.36 -6.82 -32.69
N ARG A 326 -11.93 -7.68 -31.75
CA ARG A 326 -11.70 -9.12 -31.98
C ARG A 326 -12.97 -9.97 -31.88
N ASP A 327 -13.98 -9.52 -31.14
CA ASP A 327 -15.23 -10.25 -30.98
C ASP A 327 -16.40 -9.27 -30.76
N SER A 328 -17.08 -8.93 -31.87
CA SER A 328 -18.32 -8.15 -31.86
C SER A 328 -19.41 -8.78 -30.98
N GLY A 329 -19.22 -10.05 -30.62
CA GLY A 329 -20.05 -10.79 -29.69
C GLY A 329 -19.93 -10.32 -28.24
N LEU A 330 -18.71 -10.11 -27.76
CA LEU A 330 -18.45 -9.69 -26.38
C LEU A 330 -19.01 -8.30 -26.10
N GLU A 331 -18.87 -7.36 -27.04
CA GLU A 331 -19.47 -6.02 -26.93
C GLU A 331 -20.99 -6.09 -26.81
N ARG A 332 -21.61 -6.94 -27.65
CA ARG A 332 -23.06 -7.07 -27.65
C ARG A 332 -23.57 -7.67 -26.34
N ILE A 333 -22.87 -8.67 -25.78
CA ILE A 333 -23.19 -9.22 -24.46
C ILE A 333 -23.04 -8.16 -23.38
N TRP A 334 -21.93 -7.42 -23.39
CA TRP A 334 -21.68 -6.36 -22.41
C TRP A 334 -22.75 -5.28 -22.47
N LYS A 335 -23.13 -4.85 -23.67
CA LYS A 335 -24.21 -3.91 -23.91
C LYS A 335 -25.57 -4.46 -23.46
N THR A 336 -25.92 -5.71 -23.78
CA THR A 336 -27.16 -6.37 -23.32
C THR A 336 -27.21 -6.40 -21.78
N ILE A 337 -26.09 -6.73 -21.14
CA ILE A 337 -25.94 -6.73 -19.68
C ILE A 337 -26.09 -5.31 -19.10
N LYS A 338 -25.46 -4.30 -19.72
CA LYS A 338 -25.50 -2.89 -19.31
C LYS A 338 -26.92 -2.32 -19.42
N ASP A 339 -27.59 -2.60 -20.53
CA ASP A 339 -28.93 -2.10 -20.85
C ASP A 339 -30.02 -2.87 -20.07
N ASN A 340 -29.64 -3.90 -19.30
CA ASN A 340 -30.52 -4.77 -18.51
C ASN A 340 -31.70 -5.32 -19.33
N SER A 341 -31.49 -5.44 -20.64
CA SER A 341 -32.51 -5.89 -21.58
C SER A 341 -32.64 -7.41 -21.50
N SER A 342 -33.87 -7.92 -21.62
CA SER A 342 -34.08 -9.37 -21.64
C SER A 342 -33.24 -9.96 -22.76
N THR A 343 -32.36 -10.91 -22.44
CA THR A 343 -31.48 -11.55 -23.42
C THR A 343 -32.32 -12.10 -24.57
N ASN A 344 -32.23 -11.47 -25.74
CA ASN A 344 -32.79 -12.02 -26.96
C ASN A 344 -32.11 -13.37 -27.25
N SER A 345 -32.77 -14.29 -27.95
CA SER A 345 -32.24 -15.64 -28.23
C SER A 345 -30.82 -15.63 -28.82
N GLY A 346 -30.48 -14.62 -29.63
CA GLY A 346 -29.14 -14.45 -30.18
C GLY A 346 -28.05 -14.10 -29.16
N ASP A 347 -28.37 -13.56 -27.99
CA ASP A 347 -27.40 -13.25 -26.93
C ASP A 347 -27.05 -14.50 -26.12
N ALA A 348 -27.96 -15.46 -26.04
CA ALA A 348 -27.70 -16.74 -25.38
C ALA A 348 -26.59 -17.53 -26.11
N ASP A 349 -26.64 -17.57 -27.45
CA ASP A 349 -25.61 -18.22 -28.26
C ASP A 349 -24.24 -17.55 -28.12
N LEU A 350 -24.24 -16.23 -27.98
CA LEU A 350 -23.05 -15.43 -27.82
C LEU A 350 -22.42 -15.63 -26.45
N ILE A 351 -23.23 -15.60 -25.39
CA ILE A 351 -22.79 -15.92 -24.02
C ILE A 351 -22.23 -17.34 -23.99
N LYS A 352 -22.86 -18.29 -24.71
CA LYS A 352 -22.36 -19.65 -24.84
C LYS A 352 -21.00 -19.69 -25.54
N LYS A 353 -20.80 -18.93 -26.62
CA LYS A 353 -19.49 -18.82 -27.31
C LYS A 353 -18.41 -18.24 -26.39
N VAL A 354 -18.69 -17.14 -25.69
CA VAL A 354 -17.73 -16.52 -24.76
C VAL A 354 -17.40 -17.44 -23.60
N LYS A 355 -18.39 -18.12 -23.01
CA LYS A 355 -18.14 -19.14 -21.99
C LYS A 355 -17.27 -20.27 -22.51
N THR A 356 -17.53 -20.73 -23.73
CA THR A 356 -16.75 -21.78 -24.39
C THR A 356 -15.31 -21.31 -24.61
N ASP A 357 -15.12 -20.10 -25.14
CA ASP A 357 -13.80 -19.49 -25.31
C ASP A 357 -13.06 -19.40 -23.97
N ILE A 358 -13.64 -18.77 -22.94
CA ILE A 358 -13.04 -18.67 -21.60
C ILE A 358 -12.66 -20.06 -21.06
N SER A 359 -13.55 -21.05 -21.21
CA SER A 359 -13.28 -22.42 -20.71
C SER A 359 -12.14 -23.12 -21.44
N LEU A 360 -11.89 -22.76 -22.71
CA LEU A 360 -10.86 -23.35 -23.55
C LEU A 360 -9.52 -22.60 -23.48
N SER A 361 -9.56 -21.26 -23.53
CA SER A 361 -8.40 -20.40 -23.72
C SER A 361 -7.85 -19.81 -22.41
N TRP A 362 -8.69 -19.67 -21.36
CA TRP A 362 -8.23 -19.14 -20.08
C TRP A 362 -7.70 -20.24 -19.17
N LYS A 363 -6.89 -19.84 -18.20
CA LYS A 363 -6.32 -20.72 -17.18
C LYS A 363 -6.67 -20.20 -15.79
N SER A 364 -6.67 -21.11 -14.81
CA SER A 364 -6.73 -20.72 -13.41
C SER A 364 -5.60 -19.74 -13.10
N SER A 365 -5.90 -18.65 -12.40
CA SER A 365 -4.88 -17.75 -11.88
C SER A 365 -4.16 -18.47 -10.74
N PRO A 366 -2.87 -18.82 -10.89
CA PRO A 366 -2.13 -19.52 -9.83
C PRO A 366 -1.55 -18.54 -8.81
N SER A 367 -1.88 -17.25 -8.95
CA SER A 367 -1.14 -16.13 -8.38
C SER A 367 -1.60 -15.73 -6.96
N LEU A 368 -2.68 -16.33 -6.47
CA LEU A 368 -3.30 -16.03 -5.18
C LEU A 368 -3.61 -17.31 -4.41
N PHE A 369 -2.73 -17.64 -3.46
CA PHE A 369 -3.04 -18.50 -2.31
C PHE A 369 -3.81 -19.77 -2.66
N ASP A 370 -3.23 -20.55 -3.56
CA ASP A 370 -3.75 -21.85 -3.91
C ASP A 370 -3.56 -22.85 -2.75
N ARG A 371 -4.41 -22.70 -1.74
CA ARG A 371 -4.38 -23.47 -0.49
C ARG A 371 -4.72 -24.94 -0.70
N ASP A 372 -5.31 -25.29 -1.84
CA ASP A 372 -5.61 -26.69 -2.17
C ASP A 372 -4.34 -27.47 -2.58
N ILE A 373 -3.17 -26.81 -2.71
CA ILE A 373 -1.90 -27.47 -3.06
C ILE A 373 -1.18 -28.08 -1.83
N VAL A 374 -1.87 -28.27 -0.70
CA VAL A 374 -1.33 -29.12 0.38
C VAL A 374 -1.37 -30.61 -0.01
N GLU A 375 -1.82 -30.96 -1.22
CA GLU A 375 -1.66 -32.30 -1.78
C GLU A 375 -0.17 -32.70 -1.79
N GLU A 376 0.16 -33.66 -0.92
CA GLU A 376 1.46 -34.32 -0.89
C GLU A 376 1.85 -34.79 -2.30
N GLY A 377 2.99 -34.32 -2.80
CA GLY A 377 3.54 -34.75 -4.09
C GLY A 377 3.48 -33.72 -5.22
N THR A 378 3.01 -32.49 -4.98
CA THR A 378 3.28 -31.39 -5.93
C THR A 378 4.66 -30.79 -5.68
N ASP A 379 5.36 -30.40 -6.75
CA ASP A 379 6.59 -29.61 -6.69
C ASP A 379 6.32 -28.13 -6.35
N TYR A 380 5.11 -27.77 -5.91
CA TYR A 380 4.78 -26.38 -5.63
C TYR A 380 5.39 -25.94 -4.29
N PRO A 381 5.94 -24.72 -4.18
CA PRO A 381 6.50 -24.21 -2.93
C PRO A 381 5.46 -24.18 -1.80
N LYS A 382 5.84 -24.67 -0.61
CA LYS A 382 4.99 -24.58 0.58
C LYS A 382 4.89 -23.14 1.07
N MET A 383 3.72 -22.81 1.64
CA MET A 383 3.43 -21.51 2.26
C MET A 383 3.89 -21.45 3.72
N ASP A 384 5.07 -21.98 4.03
CA ASP A 384 5.66 -22.02 5.37
C ASP A 384 6.81 -21.01 5.56
N GLY A 385 6.86 -20.01 4.68
CA GLY A 385 7.86 -18.95 4.71
C GLY A 385 7.89 -18.22 6.06
N ASN A 386 9.08 -17.97 6.58
CA ASN A 386 9.27 -17.23 7.82
C ASN A 386 9.05 -15.72 7.55
N PRO A 387 8.03 -15.08 8.13
CA PRO A 387 7.70 -13.67 7.85
C PRO A 387 8.82 -12.70 8.28
N PHE A 388 9.77 -13.15 9.11
CA PHE A 388 10.95 -12.37 9.47
C PHE A 388 12.04 -12.34 8.38
N GLU A 389 12.03 -13.24 7.40
CA GLU A 389 13.08 -13.28 6.38
C GLU A 389 13.22 -11.97 5.58
N PRO A 390 12.14 -11.34 5.09
CA PRO A 390 12.26 -10.08 4.35
C PRO A 390 12.83 -8.97 5.21
N ILE A 391 12.42 -8.91 6.49
CA ILE A 391 12.89 -7.91 7.45
C ILE A 391 14.38 -8.12 7.74
N ARG A 392 14.81 -9.36 8.04
CA ARG A 392 16.23 -9.69 8.29
C ARG A 392 17.10 -9.53 7.04
N HIS A 393 16.52 -9.64 5.85
CA HIS A 393 17.26 -9.39 4.62
C HIS A 393 17.71 -7.91 4.52
N LEU A 394 16.90 -6.97 5.03
CA LEU A 394 17.28 -5.56 5.11
C LEU A 394 18.52 -5.34 5.98
N GLU A 395 18.63 -6.05 7.11
CA GLU A 395 19.83 -6.00 7.94
C GLU A 395 21.09 -6.49 7.21
N LYS A 396 20.96 -7.54 6.37
CA LYS A 396 22.07 -8.03 5.54
C LYS A 396 22.50 -7.01 4.51
N ILE A 397 21.55 -6.28 3.92
CA ILE A 397 21.84 -5.18 2.99
C ILE A 397 22.61 -4.08 3.72
N ASN A 398 22.13 -3.64 4.89
CA ASN A 398 22.76 -2.61 5.70
C ASN A 398 24.16 -2.99 6.20
N ALA A 399 24.35 -4.24 6.60
CA ALA A 399 25.62 -4.74 7.12
C ALA A 399 26.61 -5.14 6.01
N ASN A 400 26.31 -4.89 4.73
CA ASN A 400 27.10 -5.35 3.59
C ASN A 400 27.38 -6.85 3.58
N MET A 401 26.46 -7.64 4.12
CA MET A 401 26.55 -9.10 4.16
C MET A 401 25.83 -9.78 3.00
N ASP A 402 25.06 -9.02 2.19
CA ASP A 402 24.38 -9.58 1.02
C ASP A 402 25.27 -9.59 -0.22
N SER A 403 26.03 -10.67 -0.39
CA SER A 403 26.98 -10.84 -1.50
C SER A 403 26.34 -11.03 -2.88
N SER A 404 25.03 -11.35 -2.95
CA SER A 404 24.33 -11.49 -4.23
C SER A 404 23.83 -10.16 -4.80
N ARG A 405 23.70 -9.12 -3.96
CA ARG A 405 23.23 -7.82 -4.40
C ARG A 405 24.37 -7.06 -5.10
N PRO A 406 24.16 -6.55 -6.33
CA PRO A 406 25.17 -5.76 -7.03
C PRO A 406 25.64 -4.56 -6.19
N ILE A 407 26.93 -4.26 -6.25
CA ILE A 407 27.56 -3.23 -5.40
C ILE A 407 27.06 -1.81 -5.71
N ASP A 408 26.59 -1.58 -6.93
CA ASP A 408 26.02 -0.33 -7.43
C ASP A 408 24.55 -0.13 -7.05
N PHE A 409 23.89 -1.15 -6.48
CA PHE A 409 22.50 -1.03 -6.05
C PHE A 409 22.39 -0.23 -4.75
N SER A 410 21.38 0.64 -4.66
CA SER A 410 21.14 1.41 -3.44
C SER A 410 20.89 0.49 -2.25
N LYS A 411 21.42 0.90 -1.10
CA LYS A 411 21.24 0.25 0.20
C LYS A 411 20.29 1.03 1.11
N ALA A 412 20.06 2.30 0.78
CA ALA A 412 19.07 3.15 1.43
C ALA A 412 17.87 3.34 0.51
N PHE A 413 16.69 3.41 1.10
CA PHE A 413 15.43 3.47 0.35
C PHE A 413 14.70 4.78 0.63
N THR A 414 14.24 5.46 -0.43
CA THR A 414 13.34 6.61 -0.25
C THR A 414 11.96 6.16 0.24
N ARG A 415 11.46 5.00 -0.19
CA ARG A 415 10.15 4.50 0.27
C ARG A 415 10.19 3.00 0.47
N MET A 416 9.51 2.52 1.50
CA MET A 416 9.32 1.11 1.78
C MET A 416 7.85 0.83 2.07
N TRP A 417 7.32 -0.24 1.47
CA TRP A 417 5.97 -0.73 1.69
C TRP A 417 6.01 -2.18 2.11
N LEU A 418 5.51 -2.49 3.30
CA LEU A 418 5.62 -3.82 3.90
C LEU A 418 4.35 -4.65 3.77
N SER A 419 3.31 -4.15 3.07
CA SER A 419 1.97 -4.74 3.14
C SER A 419 1.57 -4.96 4.60
N ASN A 420 1.13 -6.15 5.00
CA ASN A 420 0.81 -6.51 6.38
C ASN A 420 1.86 -7.38 7.08
N VAL A 421 3.12 -7.39 6.61
CA VAL A 421 4.21 -8.12 7.27
C VAL A 421 4.31 -7.81 8.78
N PRO A 422 4.17 -6.56 9.25
CA PRO A 422 4.24 -6.25 10.67
C PRO A 422 3.26 -7.05 11.53
N ASP A 423 2.08 -7.40 11.01
CA ASP A 423 1.10 -8.20 11.76
C ASP A 423 1.65 -9.55 12.23
N TYR A 424 2.64 -10.09 11.51
CA TYR A 424 3.27 -11.39 11.77
C TYR A 424 4.64 -11.26 12.44
N THR A 425 5.22 -10.07 12.42
CA THR A 425 6.60 -9.82 12.87
C THR A 425 6.65 -8.79 13.98
N HIS A 426 5.77 -8.87 14.97
CA HIS A 426 5.81 -7.98 16.13
C HIS A 426 5.43 -6.51 15.87
N GLY A 427 4.64 -6.24 14.84
CA GLY A 427 4.06 -4.92 14.61
C GLY A 427 5.09 -3.80 14.46
N PRO A 428 4.77 -2.59 14.95
CA PRO A 428 5.60 -1.41 14.74
C PRO A 428 6.98 -1.40 15.42
N ILE A 429 7.21 -2.19 16.48
CA ILE A 429 8.53 -2.21 17.13
C ILE A 429 9.59 -2.72 16.14
N ASN A 430 9.29 -3.80 15.42
CA ASN A 430 10.20 -4.37 14.43
C ASN A 430 10.31 -3.49 13.19
N MET A 431 9.26 -2.74 12.83
CA MET A 431 9.40 -1.71 11.80
C MET A 431 10.44 -0.67 12.23
N ALA A 432 10.39 -0.18 13.47
CA ALA A 432 11.32 0.81 13.99
C ALA A 432 12.76 0.27 14.11
N LEU A 433 12.93 -0.99 14.51
CA LEU A 433 14.25 -1.61 14.69
C LEU A 433 14.91 -2.01 13.37
N TYR A 434 14.16 -2.63 12.47
CA TYR A 434 14.75 -3.34 11.34
C TYR A 434 14.45 -2.72 9.98
N VAL A 435 13.44 -1.86 9.86
CA VAL A 435 12.99 -1.31 8.57
C VAL A 435 13.33 0.17 8.47
N VAL A 436 12.87 0.99 9.42
CA VAL A 436 13.11 2.44 9.46
C VAL A 436 14.58 2.82 9.29
N PRO A 437 15.57 2.10 9.88
CA PRO A 437 16.98 2.45 9.70
C PRO A 437 17.52 2.26 8.27
N ASN A 438 16.77 1.63 7.36
CA ASN A 438 17.15 1.41 5.97
C ASN A 438 16.64 2.53 5.05
N VAL A 439 15.87 3.49 5.55
CA VAL A 439 15.43 4.61 4.73
C VAL A 439 16.49 5.70 4.65
N GLU A 440 16.47 6.45 3.56
CA GLU A 440 17.31 7.64 3.42
C GLU A 440 17.00 8.67 4.51
N ILE A 441 18.01 9.43 4.93
CA ILE A 441 17.82 10.58 5.82
C ILE A 441 17.24 11.73 4.98
N SER A 442 15.94 11.67 4.71
CA SER A 442 15.21 12.66 3.94
C SER A 442 13.82 12.87 4.53
N PRO A 443 13.30 14.11 4.56
CA PRO A 443 11.92 14.37 4.97
C PRO A 443 10.86 13.65 4.13
N GLN A 444 11.23 13.22 2.91
CA GLN A 444 10.35 12.49 2.00
C GLN A 444 10.43 10.97 2.20
N ALA A 445 11.40 10.49 2.99
CA ALA A 445 11.64 9.08 3.13
C ALA A 445 10.70 8.45 4.14
N THR A 446 9.96 7.41 3.72
CA THR A 446 8.86 6.84 4.51
C THR A 446 8.84 5.32 4.48
N VAL A 447 8.57 4.70 5.63
CA VAL A 447 8.18 3.29 5.73
C VAL A 447 6.68 3.24 5.97
N ALA A 448 5.97 2.38 5.24
CA ALA A 448 4.55 2.20 5.44
C ALA A 448 4.12 0.73 5.40
N ALA A 449 3.05 0.43 6.13
CA ALA A 449 2.45 -0.90 6.23
C ALA A 449 0.94 -0.80 6.50
N ASN A 450 0.23 -1.91 6.32
CA ASN A 450 -1.15 -2.10 6.72
C ASN A 450 -1.22 -2.96 7.97
N CYS A 451 -2.27 -2.76 8.76
CA CYS A 451 -2.75 -3.74 9.73
C CYS A 451 -3.97 -4.44 9.10
N LEU A 452 -3.86 -5.74 8.84
CA LEU A 452 -4.89 -6.55 8.18
C LEU A 452 -5.32 -7.78 8.98
N LEU A 453 -4.50 -8.26 9.91
CA LEU A 453 -4.75 -9.48 10.69
C LEU A 453 -5.62 -9.24 11.92
N ASN A 454 -5.39 -8.12 12.60
CA ASN A 454 -6.03 -7.78 13.88
C ASN A 454 -6.79 -6.45 13.84
N THR A 455 -7.37 -6.12 12.69
CA THR A 455 -8.08 -4.86 12.46
C THR A 455 -9.21 -4.59 13.44
N GLU A 456 -9.86 -5.63 13.98
CA GLU A 456 -11.00 -5.47 14.91
C GLU A 456 -10.56 -5.27 16.37
N LEU A 457 -9.26 -5.37 16.66
CA LEU A 457 -8.75 -5.30 18.02
C LEU A 457 -8.54 -3.87 18.53
N TRP A 458 -8.29 -2.93 17.63
CA TRP A 458 -7.70 -1.63 17.98
C TRP A 458 -8.76 -0.54 18.14
N PRO A 459 -9.06 -0.09 19.37
CA PRO A 459 -10.04 0.98 19.57
C PRO A 459 -9.50 2.35 19.14
N ASP A 460 -8.18 2.54 19.17
CA ASP A 460 -7.50 3.78 18.84
C ASP A 460 -6.03 3.52 18.44
N ASP A 461 -5.41 4.52 17.83
CA ASP A 461 -4.05 4.48 17.30
C ASP A 461 -2.99 4.29 18.40
N ASP A 462 -3.17 4.92 19.55
CA ASP A 462 -2.24 4.83 20.67
C ASP A 462 -2.21 3.41 21.25
N ARG A 463 -3.35 2.73 21.35
CA ARG A 463 -3.39 1.33 21.80
C ARG A 463 -2.75 0.36 20.85
N TYR A 464 -2.84 0.61 19.53
CA TYR A 464 -2.11 -0.17 18.55
C TYR A 464 -0.60 -0.10 18.81
N TYR A 465 -0.03 1.12 18.88
CA TYR A 465 1.40 1.27 19.14
C TYR A 465 1.81 0.81 20.53
N HIS A 466 1.05 1.16 21.56
CA HIS A 466 1.35 0.80 22.94
C HIS A 466 1.40 -0.71 23.13
N THR A 467 0.52 -1.46 22.45
CA THR A 467 0.51 -2.92 22.53
C THR A 467 1.81 -3.55 22.02
N TYR A 468 2.39 -3.01 20.94
CA TYR A 468 3.62 -3.55 20.37
C TYR A 468 4.91 -2.94 20.94
N THR A 469 4.84 -1.71 21.48
CA THR A 469 6.03 -0.94 21.85
C THR A 469 6.10 -0.59 23.33
N PHE A 470 5.02 -0.71 24.11
CA PHE A 470 4.88 -0.17 25.47
C PHE A 470 5.08 1.35 25.56
N LEU A 471 4.90 2.07 24.44
CA LEU A 471 5.04 3.52 24.35
C LEU A 471 3.76 4.13 23.80
N ALA A 472 3.44 5.35 24.25
CA ALA A 472 2.49 6.18 23.51
C ALA A 472 3.15 6.69 22.21
N ILE A 473 2.36 7.02 21.19
CA ILE A 473 2.88 7.46 19.88
C ILE A 473 3.85 8.64 20.02
N LYS A 474 3.53 9.59 20.88
CA LYS A 474 4.37 10.78 21.16
C LYS A 474 5.73 10.47 21.78
N GLU A 475 5.93 9.26 22.30
CA GLU A 475 7.16 8.85 22.96
C GLU A 475 8.09 8.08 22.02
N LEU A 476 7.59 7.54 20.91
CA LEU A 476 8.40 6.86 19.90
C LEU A 476 9.64 7.66 19.46
N PRO A 477 9.59 8.99 19.27
CA PRO A 477 10.76 9.73 18.79
C PRO A 477 11.90 9.75 19.82
N LYS A 478 11.58 9.85 21.12
CA LYS A 478 12.56 9.92 22.22
C LYS A 478 13.13 8.57 22.63
N PHE A 479 12.51 7.46 22.25
CA PHE A 479 12.95 6.09 22.59
C PHE A 479 13.47 5.32 21.38
N LEU A 480 12.71 5.30 20.28
CA LEU A 480 13.02 4.47 19.10
C LEU A 480 13.60 5.28 17.95
N GLY A 481 13.58 6.61 18.05
CA GLY A 481 14.16 7.46 17.02
C GLY A 481 13.36 7.47 15.71
N CYS A 482 12.05 7.23 15.78
CA CYS A 482 11.14 7.30 14.65
C CYS A 482 9.89 8.11 15.00
N ARG A 483 9.25 8.69 13.98
CA ARG A 483 7.99 9.44 14.14
C ARG A 483 6.90 8.80 13.30
N VAL A 484 5.68 8.83 13.83
CA VAL A 484 4.47 8.45 13.10
C VAL A 484 3.97 9.69 12.35
N ILE A 485 3.84 9.58 11.03
CA ILE A 485 3.24 10.66 10.20
C ILE A 485 1.75 10.46 10.09
N SER A 486 1.34 9.21 9.86
CA SER A 486 -0.05 8.84 9.69
C SER A 486 -0.23 7.46 10.30
N ILE A 487 -1.32 7.31 11.03
CA ILE A 487 -1.77 6.01 11.49
C ILE A 487 -3.28 5.97 11.29
N SER A 488 -3.71 4.85 10.75
CA SER A 488 -4.99 4.28 11.09
C SER A 488 -4.82 2.77 11.13
N PRO A 489 -5.19 2.09 12.23
CA PRO A 489 -5.15 0.63 12.32
C PRO A 489 -6.07 -0.03 11.28
N TYR A 490 -6.97 0.73 10.66
CA TYR A 490 -7.85 0.30 9.57
C TYR A 490 -7.33 0.65 8.18
N THR A 491 -6.30 1.50 8.10
CA THR A 491 -5.76 1.99 6.82
C THR A 491 -4.29 1.65 6.67
N THR A 492 -3.44 2.53 7.15
CA THR A 492 -2.01 2.55 6.88
C THR A 492 -1.29 3.10 8.09
N VAL A 493 -0.16 2.50 8.41
CA VAL A 493 0.79 2.95 9.41
C VAL A 493 2.01 3.49 8.68
N VAL A 494 2.34 4.76 8.87
CA VAL A 494 3.45 5.44 8.20
C VAL A 494 4.45 5.99 9.21
N LEU A 495 5.69 5.51 9.11
CA LEU A 495 6.82 5.88 9.93
C LEU A 495 7.87 6.63 9.12
N VAL A 496 8.57 7.54 9.78
CA VAL A 496 9.79 8.18 9.27
C VAL A 496 10.93 8.10 10.27
N SER A 497 12.15 8.00 9.75
CA SER A 497 13.35 8.00 10.56
C SER A 497 13.65 9.39 11.10
N SER A 498 14.14 9.45 12.34
CA SER A 498 14.90 10.61 12.83
C SER A 498 16.36 10.49 12.39
N THR A 499 17.10 11.60 12.47
CA THR A 499 18.56 11.60 12.34
C THR A 499 19.21 11.05 13.60
N PHE A 500 20.16 10.12 13.45
CA PHE A 500 20.91 9.54 14.56
C PHE A 500 22.36 10.04 14.59
N PRO A 501 22.97 10.15 15.79
CA PRO A 501 22.37 9.98 17.11
C PRO A 501 21.49 11.19 17.49
N ILE A 502 20.44 10.95 18.28
CA ILE A 502 19.61 12.01 18.85
C ILE A 502 20.33 12.60 20.07
N PRO A 503 20.35 13.93 20.24
CA PRO A 503 20.95 14.55 21.42
C PRO A 503 20.35 14.01 22.71
N LEU A 504 21.19 13.69 23.71
CA LEU A 504 20.75 13.08 24.97
C LEU A 504 19.64 13.84 25.70
N LYS A 505 19.61 15.18 25.57
CA LYS A 505 18.57 16.04 26.14
C LYS A 505 17.17 15.84 25.53
N GLU A 506 17.10 15.27 24.33
CA GLU A 506 15.87 14.97 23.59
C GLU A 506 15.44 13.51 23.77
N LEU A 507 16.32 12.67 24.33
CA LEU A 507 16.04 11.28 24.66
C LEU A 507 15.31 11.14 26.00
N ALA A 508 14.70 9.96 26.20
CA ALA A 508 14.17 9.60 27.50
C ALA A 508 15.28 9.60 28.57
N SER A 509 14.94 10.00 29.79
CA SER A 509 15.86 9.92 30.91
C SER A 509 16.28 8.47 31.19
N ARG A 510 17.42 8.28 31.86
CA ARG A 510 17.89 6.95 32.27
C ARG A 510 16.82 6.15 33.02
N ASN A 511 16.06 6.81 33.89
CA ASN A 511 15.01 6.16 34.67
C ASN A 511 13.86 5.71 33.76
N GLU A 512 13.37 6.58 32.88
CA GLU A 512 12.34 6.23 31.89
C GLU A 512 12.78 5.07 30.99
N LEU A 513 14.02 5.09 30.51
CA LEU A 513 14.62 4.01 29.72
C LEU A 513 14.62 2.68 30.48
N THR A 514 15.10 2.69 31.72
CA THR A 514 15.17 1.50 32.57
C THR A 514 13.78 0.91 32.83
N ILE A 515 12.81 1.77 33.11
CA ILE A 515 11.41 1.37 33.32
C ILE A 515 10.86 0.71 32.05
N TRP A 516 11.05 1.34 30.91
CA TRP A 516 10.51 0.86 29.64
C TRP A 516 11.13 -0.46 29.21
N LEU A 517 12.46 -0.59 29.27
CA LEU A 517 13.18 -1.84 29.00
C LEU A 517 12.75 -2.96 29.95
N THR A 518 12.50 -2.64 31.22
CA THR A 518 11.97 -3.61 32.19
C THR A 518 10.58 -4.12 31.76
N ARG A 519 9.69 -3.24 31.29
CA ARG A 519 8.35 -3.66 30.79
C ARG A 519 8.46 -4.60 29.60
N ILE A 520 9.29 -4.26 28.61
CA ILE A 520 9.52 -5.13 27.45
C ILE A 520 10.07 -6.48 27.91
N ARG A 521 11.06 -6.48 28.80
CA ARG A 521 11.67 -7.72 29.31
C ARG A 521 10.66 -8.61 30.03
N LEU A 522 9.81 -8.03 30.87
CA LEU A 522 8.74 -8.76 31.56
C LEU A 522 7.76 -9.38 30.55
N CYS A 523 7.42 -8.65 29.48
CA CYS A 523 6.57 -9.18 28.41
C CYS A 523 7.23 -10.34 27.65
N THR A 524 8.55 -10.30 27.42
CA THR A 524 9.29 -11.43 26.82
C THR A 524 9.26 -12.67 27.70
N ILE A 525 9.26 -12.51 29.03
CA ILE A 525 9.20 -13.63 29.99
C ILE A 525 7.79 -14.19 30.08
N ARG A 526 6.78 -13.31 30.08
CA ARG A 526 5.38 -13.68 30.21
C ARG A 526 4.53 -12.87 29.21
N PRO A 527 4.32 -13.40 28.00
CA PRO A 527 3.55 -12.71 26.98
C PRO A 527 2.05 -12.70 27.31
N TRP A 528 1.34 -11.78 26.67
CA TRP A 528 -0.11 -11.65 26.76
C TRP A 528 -0.84 -12.71 25.93
N TYR A 529 -2.09 -12.97 26.29
CA TYR A 529 -2.94 -13.87 25.51
C TYR A 529 -3.54 -13.15 24.31
N SER A 530 -3.43 -13.79 23.15
CA SER A 530 -4.14 -13.37 21.95
C SER A 530 -5.51 -14.00 21.86
N ARG A 531 -6.46 -13.26 21.30
CA ARG A 531 -7.76 -13.81 20.87
C ARG A 531 -7.61 -14.49 19.49
N PRO A 532 -8.58 -15.33 19.08
CA PRO A 532 -8.65 -15.81 17.71
C PRO A 532 -8.85 -14.67 16.70
N THR A 533 -8.64 -14.96 15.41
CA THR A 533 -8.99 -14.06 14.30
C THR A 533 -10.45 -13.61 14.42
N PRO A 534 -10.78 -12.33 14.18
CA PRO A 534 -9.96 -11.24 13.61
C PRO A 534 -9.24 -10.37 14.65
N CYS A 535 -9.02 -10.87 15.86
CA CYS A 535 -8.32 -10.18 16.96
C CYS A 535 -6.96 -10.82 17.31
N LEU A 536 -6.39 -11.56 16.36
CA LEU A 536 -5.17 -12.33 16.54
C LEU A 536 -3.94 -11.43 16.48
N VAL A 537 -3.25 -11.28 17.61
CA VAL A 537 -1.94 -10.64 17.69
C VAL A 537 -0.86 -11.71 17.64
N HIS A 538 -0.05 -11.70 16.58
CA HIS A 538 1.23 -12.38 16.66
C HIS A 538 2.21 -11.52 17.43
N TYR A 539 2.64 -12.07 18.57
CA TYR A 539 3.62 -11.48 19.44
C TYR A 539 4.84 -12.42 19.50
N PRO A 540 5.57 -12.60 18.38
CA PRO A 540 6.69 -13.54 18.30
C PRO A 540 7.92 -13.09 19.10
N ASP A 541 7.78 -12.13 20.03
CA ASP A 541 8.89 -11.58 20.81
C ASP A 541 9.64 -12.70 21.49
N ASN A 542 10.92 -12.72 21.18
CA ASN A 542 11.87 -13.60 21.79
C ASN A 542 13.07 -12.76 22.23
N LEU A 543 13.97 -13.41 22.95
CA LEU A 543 15.19 -12.80 23.44
C LEU A 543 16.01 -12.10 22.33
N VAL A 544 15.88 -12.49 21.06
CA VAL A 544 16.62 -11.89 19.94
C VAL A 544 16.16 -10.45 19.69
N VAL A 545 14.85 -10.20 19.57
CA VAL A 545 14.32 -8.83 19.36
C VAL A 545 14.73 -7.90 20.51
N PHE A 546 14.75 -8.42 21.73
CA PHE A 546 15.19 -7.65 22.89
C PHE A 546 16.67 -7.25 22.82
N VAL A 547 17.54 -8.16 22.37
CA VAL A 547 18.97 -7.86 22.20
C VAL A 547 19.17 -6.85 21.06
N ASP A 548 18.47 -7.04 19.93
CA ASP A 548 18.54 -6.12 18.80
C ASP A 548 18.02 -4.72 19.17
N LEU A 549 17.01 -4.64 20.04
CA LEU A 549 16.54 -3.39 20.62
C LEU A 549 17.66 -2.68 21.40
N LEU A 550 18.42 -3.38 22.25
CA LEU A 550 19.54 -2.77 22.96
C LEU A 550 20.61 -2.23 22.02
N ILE A 551 20.91 -2.96 20.93
CA ILE A 551 21.85 -2.51 19.88
C ILE A 551 21.30 -1.27 19.16
N HIS A 552 19.99 -1.25 18.87
CA HIS A 552 19.34 -0.10 18.23
C HIS A 552 19.37 1.14 19.13
N LEU A 553 19.16 1.00 20.43
CA LEU A 553 19.15 2.12 21.38
C LEU A 553 20.51 2.82 21.47
N ASP A 554 21.61 2.09 21.34
CA ASP A 554 22.95 2.68 21.22
C ASP A 554 23.06 3.55 19.95
N LYS A 555 22.56 3.05 18.81
CA LYS A 555 22.50 3.84 17.55
C LYS A 555 21.61 5.07 17.67
N VAL A 556 20.48 4.98 18.37
CA VAL A 556 19.58 6.10 18.64
C VAL A 556 20.27 7.21 19.44
N GLY A 557 21.27 6.87 20.26
CA GLY A 557 22.07 7.83 21.02
C GLY A 557 22.03 7.65 22.54
N PHE A 558 21.39 6.58 23.04
CA PHE A 558 21.46 6.26 24.46
C PHE A 558 22.88 5.86 24.86
N LEU A 559 23.29 6.22 26.08
CA LEU A 559 24.65 5.98 26.53
C LEU A 559 24.89 4.48 26.76
N ALA A 560 25.93 3.92 26.13
CA ALA A 560 26.29 2.50 26.26
C ALA A 560 26.42 2.03 27.72
N HIS A 561 26.90 2.88 28.63
CA HIS A 561 27.01 2.52 30.05
C HIS A 561 25.65 2.39 30.76
N TRP A 562 24.58 3.05 30.29
CA TRP A 562 23.22 2.84 30.80
C TRP A 562 22.67 1.48 30.37
N LEU A 563 22.86 1.14 29.09
CA LEU A 563 22.38 -0.11 28.50
C LEU A 563 23.11 -1.32 29.10
N THR A 564 24.44 -1.24 29.22
CA THR A 564 25.26 -2.30 29.82
C THR A 564 25.00 -2.48 31.31
N GLU A 565 24.77 -1.40 32.08
CA GLU A 565 24.40 -1.53 33.48
C GLU A 565 23.03 -2.23 33.63
N PHE A 566 22.04 -1.82 32.85
CA PHE A 566 20.72 -2.47 32.86
C PHE A 566 20.83 -3.96 32.49
N LEU A 567 21.54 -4.27 31.40
CA LEU A 567 21.76 -5.65 30.97
C LEU A 567 22.52 -6.45 32.03
N GLY A 568 23.50 -5.84 32.70
CA GLY A 568 24.24 -6.43 33.81
C GLY A 568 23.31 -6.85 34.95
N ARG A 569 22.37 -6.01 35.36
CA ARG A 569 21.36 -6.35 36.37
C ARG A 569 20.45 -7.52 35.94
N VAL A 570 20.04 -7.54 34.67
CA VAL A 570 19.25 -8.66 34.11
C VAL A 570 20.04 -9.97 34.15
N LEU A 571 21.30 -9.95 33.71
CA LEU A 571 22.15 -11.14 33.62
C LEU A 571 22.59 -11.66 34.99
N LEU A 572 22.80 -10.77 35.97
CA LEU A 572 23.14 -11.11 37.34
C LEU A 572 21.93 -11.48 38.20
N ASN A 573 20.72 -11.48 37.62
CA ASN A 573 19.46 -11.74 38.32
C ASN A 573 19.25 -10.79 39.53
N ASP A 574 19.59 -9.53 39.33
CA ASP A 574 19.51 -8.44 40.33
C ASP A 574 18.57 -7.31 39.88
N LEU A 575 17.74 -7.57 38.87
CA LEU A 575 16.74 -6.60 38.41
C LEU A 575 15.55 -6.59 39.37
N VAL A 576 15.60 -5.70 40.36
CA VAL A 576 14.48 -5.44 41.27
C VAL A 576 13.58 -4.34 40.71
N THR A 577 12.28 -4.60 40.60
CA THR A 577 11.33 -3.63 40.06
C THR A 577 9.99 -3.59 40.82
N ASP A 578 9.39 -2.40 40.85
CA ASP A 578 8.02 -2.11 41.29
C ASP A 578 7.02 -2.12 40.11
N ILE A 579 7.49 -2.46 38.92
CA ILE A 579 6.67 -2.58 37.73
C ILE A 579 5.81 -3.84 37.86
N ILE A 580 4.49 -3.63 37.83
CA ILE A 580 3.54 -4.74 37.82
C ILE A 580 3.68 -5.46 36.46
N PRO A 581 4.00 -6.76 36.45
CA PRO A 581 3.94 -7.54 35.22
C PRO A 581 2.51 -7.49 34.70
N SER A 582 2.34 -7.01 33.48
CA SER A 582 1.02 -6.95 32.90
C SER A 582 0.46 -8.35 32.66
N LEU A 583 -0.77 -8.59 33.08
CA LEU A 583 -1.47 -9.87 32.95
C LEU A 583 -2.83 -9.64 32.28
N GLY A 584 -3.04 -10.22 31.10
CA GLY A 584 -4.36 -10.19 30.50
C GLY A 584 -4.42 -10.63 29.04
N VAL A 585 -5.42 -10.09 28.34
CA VAL A 585 -5.69 -10.30 26.92
C VAL A 585 -5.45 -8.99 26.17
N PHE A 586 -4.87 -9.04 24.97
CA PHE A 586 -4.71 -7.86 24.13
C PHE A 586 -6.06 -7.14 23.85
N PRO A 587 -6.05 -5.80 23.59
CA PRO A 587 -4.88 -4.90 23.55
C PRO A 587 -4.40 -4.48 24.94
N ILE A 588 -3.14 -4.07 25.05
CA ILE A 588 -2.56 -3.59 26.33
C ILE A 588 -3.10 -2.20 26.65
N LEU A 589 -3.65 -2.03 27.86
CA LEU A 589 -4.20 -0.76 28.33
C LEU A 589 -3.10 0.29 28.50
N LEU A 590 -3.33 1.51 28.04
CA LEU A 590 -2.34 2.61 28.12
C LEU A 590 -2.06 3.01 29.56
N GLU A 591 -3.02 2.82 30.46
CA GLU A 591 -2.93 3.11 31.88
C GLU A 591 -1.92 2.21 32.58
N GLU A 592 -1.71 0.98 32.10
CA GLU A 592 -0.71 0.06 32.68
C GLU A 592 0.71 0.58 32.55
N ARG A 593 0.97 1.49 31.61
CA ARG A 593 2.25 2.15 31.42
C ARG A 593 2.74 2.87 32.68
N THR A 594 1.82 3.44 33.47
CA THR A 594 2.14 4.19 34.70
C THR A 594 1.91 3.39 35.98
N GLN A 595 1.28 2.23 35.90
CA GLN A 595 1.01 1.41 37.08
C GLN A 595 2.30 0.89 37.74
N ARG A 596 2.30 0.95 39.07
CA ARG A 596 3.36 0.52 39.99
C ARG A 596 2.77 -0.21 41.17
N GLN A 597 3.51 -1.18 41.69
CA GLN A 597 3.15 -1.89 42.90
C GLN A 597 3.37 -0.96 44.10
N VAL A 598 2.30 -0.69 44.85
CA VAL A 598 2.30 0.27 45.96
C VAL A 598 2.95 -0.31 47.23
N ASP A 599 3.21 -1.62 47.27
CA ASP A 599 3.63 -2.32 48.49
C ASP A 599 4.92 -3.15 48.33
N THR A 600 5.83 -3.01 49.30
CA THR A 600 7.30 -3.26 49.31
C THR A 600 7.85 -4.64 48.94
N ARG A 601 7.03 -5.57 48.45
CA ARG A 601 7.52 -6.84 47.90
C ARG A 601 7.85 -6.67 46.42
N CYS A 602 8.99 -6.06 46.13
CA CYS A 602 9.52 -6.01 44.78
C CYS A 602 9.64 -7.43 44.22
N CYS A 603 9.24 -7.63 42.96
CA CYS A 603 9.50 -8.88 42.27
C CYS A 603 11.02 -8.99 42.02
N ARG A 604 11.61 -10.09 42.48
CA ARG A 604 12.99 -10.49 42.16
C ARG A 604 13.01 -11.39 40.94
#